data_AF-A0A2E7H929-F1
#
_entry.id   AF-A0A2E7H929-F1
#
_cell.length_a   1.000
_cell.length_b   1.000
_cell.length_c   1.000
_cell.angle_alpha   90.00
_cell.angle_beta   90.00
_cell.angle_gamma   90.00
#
_symmetry.space_group_name_H-M   'P 1'
#
loop_
_entity.id
_entity.type
_entity.pdbx_description
1 polymer ?
#
loop_
_entity_poly.entity_id
_entity_poly.type
_entity_poly.pdbx_seq_one_letter_code
_entity_poly.pdbx_strand_id
1 'polypeptide(L)'
;MTFVITSTCIGSLDGACVDVCPVDCIYSKKGDNHLFINPAECIDCAACEPVCPVDAIFPDDEVPDNEKEYVSKAEKYNYDESEPGLNL
;
A
#
# COMPACT_ATOMS: atom_id res chain seq x y z
N MET A 1 -8.62 2.35 11.39
CA MET A 1 -7.31 1.68 11.27
C MET A 1 -6.92 1.87 9.81
N THR A 2 -5.79 1.35 9.36
CA THR A 2 -5.50 1.33 7.92
C THR A 2 -4.57 0.17 7.61
N PHE A 3 -4.53 -0.25 6.35
CA PHE A 3 -3.50 -1.14 5.87
C PHE A 3 -2.29 -0.34 5.38
N VAL A 4 -1.10 -0.92 5.53
CA VAL A 4 0.20 -0.32 5.21
C VAL A 4 1.02 -1.32 4.41
N ILE A 5 1.61 -0.86 3.31
CA ILE A 5 2.52 -1.65 2.48
C ILE A 5 3.95 -1.39 2.93
N THR A 6 4.67 -2.44 3.29
CA THR A 6 6.02 -2.39 3.87
C THR A 6 7.11 -2.63 2.82
N SER A 7 8.37 -2.76 3.26
CA SER A 7 9.54 -2.81 2.37
C SER A 7 9.53 -3.98 1.39
N THR A 8 8.86 -5.09 1.71
CA THR A 8 8.85 -6.29 0.87
C THR A 8 8.17 -6.07 -0.48
N CYS A 9 7.33 -5.03 -0.62
CA CYS A 9 6.75 -4.66 -1.91
C CYS A 9 7.81 -4.08 -2.89
N ILE A 10 8.93 -3.56 -2.38
CA ILE A 10 9.93 -2.87 -3.20
C ILE A 10 10.49 -3.82 -4.27
N GLY A 11 10.27 -3.45 -5.54
CA GLY A 11 10.74 -4.22 -6.70
C GLY A 11 9.89 -5.43 -7.08
N SER A 12 8.92 -5.85 -6.24
CA SER A 12 7.92 -6.83 -6.65
C SER A 12 6.82 -6.17 -7.47
N LEU A 13 6.23 -5.08 -6.97
CA LEU A 13 5.19 -4.28 -7.64
C LEU A 13 4.11 -5.10 -8.36
N ASP A 14 3.68 -6.21 -7.75
CA ASP A 14 2.84 -7.22 -8.43
C ASP A 14 1.47 -6.67 -8.84
N GLY A 15 0.86 -5.84 -7.99
CA GLY A 15 -0.39 -5.15 -8.28
C GLY A 15 -1.67 -5.92 -7.96
N ALA A 16 -1.64 -7.20 -7.56
CA ALA A 16 -2.86 -7.95 -7.21
C ALA A 16 -3.70 -7.29 -6.10
N CYS A 17 -3.06 -6.54 -5.19
CA CYS A 17 -3.75 -5.78 -4.14
C CYS A 17 -4.62 -4.64 -4.69
N VAL A 18 -4.25 -4.06 -5.84
CA VAL A 18 -4.98 -2.97 -6.50
C VAL A 18 -6.33 -3.49 -7.01
N ASP A 19 -6.33 -4.63 -7.70
CA ASP A 19 -7.51 -5.23 -8.32
C ASP A 19 -8.63 -5.59 -7.33
N VAL A 20 -8.27 -5.82 -6.06
CA VAL A 20 -9.21 -6.21 -5.00
C VAL A 20 -9.60 -5.07 -4.07
N CYS A 21 -9.00 -3.89 -4.22
CA CYS A 21 -9.30 -2.76 -3.35
C CYS A 21 -10.65 -2.13 -3.72
N PRO A 22 -11.69 -2.18 -2.86
CA PRO A 22 -13.04 -1.75 -3.23
C PRO A 22 -13.21 -0.22 -3.35
N VAL A 23 -12.19 0.54 -2.96
CA VAL A 23 -12.18 2.01 -2.93
C VAL A 23 -11.00 2.60 -3.72
N ASP A 24 -10.29 1.76 -4.48
CA ASP A 24 -9.16 2.17 -5.33
C ASP A 24 -8.09 3.02 -4.61
N CYS A 25 -7.83 2.76 -3.33
CA CYS A 25 -6.94 3.61 -2.51
C CYS A 25 -5.45 3.20 -2.53
N ILE A 26 -5.01 2.45 -3.55
CA ILE A 26 -3.62 1.98 -3.67
C ILE A 26 -2.94 2.70 -4.83
N TYR A 27 -1.96 3.52 -4.50
CA TYR A 27 -1.36 4.50 -5.39
C TYR A 27 0.11 4.25 -5.61
N SER A 28 0.59 4.80 -6.72
CA SER A 28 2.01 4.92 -6.99
C SER A 28 2.27 5.95 -8.09
N LYS A 29 3.48 6.52 -8.14
CA LYS A 29 3.89 7.43 -9.22
C LYS A 29 4.82 6.72 -10.18
N LYS A 30 4.85 7.24 -11.41
CA LYS A 30 5.83 6.81 -12.41
C LYS A 30 7.26 6.98 -11.86
N GLY A 31 7.98 5.88 -11.77
CA GLY A 31 9.35 5.83 -11.24
C GLY A 31 9.43 5.43 -9.77
N ASP A 32 8.30 5.31 -9.07
CA ASP A 32 8.26 4.65 -7.77
C ASP A 32 8.54 3.16 -7.94
N ASN A 33 9.26 2.61 -6.97
CA ASN A 33 9.54 1.18 -6.87
C ASN A 33 8.68 0.50 -5.80
N HIS A 34 7.62 1.17 -5.33
CA HIS A 34 6.77 0.78 -4.20
C HIS A 34 5.33 1.26 -4.41
N LEU A 35 4.35 0.55 -3.82
CA LEU A 35 2.93 0.93 -3.82
C LEU A 35 2.53 1.44 -2.43
N PHE A 36 1.70 2.48 -2.37
CA PHE A 36 1.25 3.08 -1.12
C PHE A 36 -0.27 3.00 -0.97
N ILE A 37 -0.75 2.59 0.21
CA ILE A 37 -2.18 2.66 0.56
C ILE A 37 -2.44 4.03 1.18
N ASN A 38 -3.42 4.76 0.65
CA ASN A 38 -3.85 6.03 1.23
C ASN A 38 -4.64 5.78 2.53
N PRO A 39 -4.11 6.17 3.70
CA PRO A 39 -4.75 5.88 4.97
C PRO A 39 -6.03 6.69 5.21
N ALA A 40 -6.23 7.79 4.48
CA ALA A 40 -7.46 8.58 4.57
C ALA A 40 -8.63 7.96 3.79
N GLU A 41 -8.33 7.08 2.83
CA GLU A 41 -9.33 6.45 1.95
C GLU A 41 -9.53 4.96 2.26
N CYS A 42 -8.54 4.31 2.90
CA CYS A 42 -8.66 2.93 3.33
C CYS A 42 -9.86 2.75 4.28
N ILE A 43 -10.67 1.72 4.01
CA ILE A 43 -11.88 1.40 4.79
C ILE A 43 -11.73 0.13 5.64
N ASP A 44 -10.50 -0.32 5.90
CA ASP A 44 -10.21 -1.49 6.75
C ASP A 44 -10.87 -2.81 6.30
N CYS A 45 -11.04 -3.01 4.99
CA CYS A 45 -11.74 -4.19 4.46
C CYS A 45 -10.91 -5.49 4.43
N ALA A 46 -9.59 -5.40 4.64
CA ALA A 46 -8.63 -6.52 4.60
C ALA A 46 -8.55 -7.32 3.27
N ALA A 47 -9.14 -6.83 2.17
CA ALA A 47 -9.14 -7.57 0.91
C ALA A 47 -7.75 -7.69 0.26
N CYS A 48 -6.89 -6.68 0.44
CA CYS A 48 -5.58 -6.59 -0.19
C CYS A 48 -4.51 -7.47 0.48
N GLU A 49 -4.59 -7.70 1.79
CA GLU A 49 -3.63 -8.47 2.57
C GLU A 49 -3.43 -9.91 2.04
N PRO A 50 -4.47 -10.76 1.91
CA PRO A 50 -4.29 -12.16 1.55
C PRO A 50 -3.89 -12.40 0.09
N VAL A 51 -3.94 -11.37 -0.76
CA VAL A 51 -3.59 -11.49 -2.19
C VAL A 51 -2.17 -11.02 -2.49
N CYS A 52 -1.48 -10.39 -1.53
CA CYS A 52 -0.10 -9.95 -1.75
C CYS A 52 0.83 -11.18 -1.79
N PRO A 53 1.50 -11.47 -2.93
CA PRO A 53 2.29 -12.70 -3.07
C PRO A 53 3.59 -12.71 -2.25
N VAL A 54 3.96 -11.56 -1.68
CA VAL A 54 5.19 -11.34 -0.91
C VAL A 54 4.90 -10.89 0.52
N ASP A 55 3.66 -11.02 0.99
CA ASP A 55 3.25 -10.71 2.37
C ASP A 55 3.72 -9.32 2.85
N ALA A 56 3.53 -8.29 2.00
CA ALA A 56 3.99 -6.93 2.27
C ALA A 56 2.95 -6.02 2.92
N ILE A 57 1.73 -6.49 3.19
CA ILE A 57 0.60 -5.65 3.60
C ILE A 57 0.16 -6.05 5.01
N PHE A 58 0.12 -5.09 5.92
CA PHE A 58 -0.23 -5.30 7.33
C PHE A 58 -1.21 -4.22 7.79
N PRO A 59 -2.10 -4.50 8.76
CA PRO A 59 -2.77 -3.43 9.48
C PRO A 59 -1.74 -2.60 10.26
N ASP A 60 -2.01 -1.29 10.41
CA ASP A 60 -1.05 -0.30 10.92
C ASP A 60 -0.50 -0.59 12.32
N ASP A 61 -1.31 -1.24 13.16
CA ASP A 61 -0.94 -1.68 14.51
C ASP A 61 -0.17 -3.01 14.56
N GLU A 62 -0.16 -3.78 13.47
CA GLU A 62 0.59 -5.04 13.34
C GLU A 62 1.85 -4.92 12.47
N VAL A 63 2.14 -3.72 11.93
CA VAL A 63 3.39 -3.45 11.21
C VAL A 63 4.59 -3.78 12.12
N PRO A 64 5.54 -4.62 11.67
CA PRO A 64 6.74 -4.95 12.43
C PRO A 64 7.51 -3.71 12.92
N ASP A 65 8.10 -3.76 14.12
CA ASP A 65 8.78 -2.61 14.73
C ASP A 65 9.87 -2.01 13.83
N ASN A 66 10.58 -2.85 13.07
CA ASN A 66 11.62 -2.44 12.13
C ASN A 66 11.08 -1.80 10.83
N GLU A 67 9.76 -1.83 10.60
CA GLU A 67 9.10 -1.32 9.39
C GLU A 67 8.06 -0.23 9.69
N LYS A 68 7.94 0.21 10.96
CA LYS A 68 7.02 1.30 11.36
C LYS A 68 7.22 2.61 10.58
N GLU A 69 8.39 2.82 10.00
CA GLU A 69 8.61 3.96 9.11
C GLU A 69 7.66 3.99 7.90
N TYR A 70 7.16 2.84 7.43
CA TYR A 70 6.23 2.76 6.30
C TYR A 70 4.85 3.33 6.63
N VAL A 71 4.44 3.28 7.90
CA VAL A 71 3.22 3.96 8.36
C VAL A 71 3.35 5.47 8.10
N SER A 72 4.45 6.07 8.56
CA SER A 72 4.71 7.50 8.34
C SER A 72 4.99 7.85 6.88
N LYS A 73 5.53 6.94 6.07
CA LYS A 73 5.71 7.15 4.63
C LYS A 73 4.35 7.20 3.92
N ALA A 74 3.44 6.27 4.25
CA ALA A 74 2.08 6.26 3.71
C ALA A 74 1.32 7.53 4.08
N GLU A 75 1.42 8.03 5.31
CA GLU A 75 0.79 9.30 5.71
C GLU A 75 1.31 10.53 4.95
N LYS A 76 2.60 10.53 4.61
CA LYS A 76 3.28 11.68 3.99
C LYS A 76 3.35 11.61 2.46
N TYR A 77 2.93 10.49 1.88
CA TYR A 77 2.95 10.31 0.44
C TYR A 77 1.96 11.29 -0.22
N ASN A 78 2.39 11.91 -1.32
CA ASN A 78 1.54 12.86 -2.04
C ASN A 78 0.66 12.12 -3.06
N TYR A 79 -0.57 11.78 -2.65
CA TYR A 79 -1.56 11.04 -3.44
C TYR A 79 -2.17 11.85 -4.60
N ASP A 80 -2.19 13.18 -4.51
CA ASP A 80 -2.83 14.06 -5.51
C ASP A 80 -2.17 14.02 -6.89
N GLU A 81 -0.91 13.57 -6.96
CA GLU A 81 -0.14 13.45 -8.20
C GLU A 81 0.09 11.98 -8.60
N SER A 82 -0.67 11.06 -8.04
CA SER A 82 -0.61 9.63 -8.34
C SER A 82 -1.98 9.13 -8.80
N GLU A 83 -1.98 8.15 -9.70
CA GLU A 83 -3.20 7.46 -10.08
C GLU A 83 -3.22 6.07 -9.42
N PRO A 84 -4.39 5.61 -8.92
CA PRO A 84 -4.51 4.26 -8.39
C PRO A 84 -4.06 3.21 -9.41
N GLY A 85 -3.22 2.26 -8.98
CA GLY A 85 -2.76 1.17 -9.84
C GLY A 85 -1.88 1.56 -11.03
N LEU A 86 -1.50 2.84 -11.18
CA LEU A 86 -0.73 3.31 -12.33
C LEU A 86 0.78 3.12 -12.07
N ASN A 87 1.25 1.87 -12.14
CA ASN A 87 2.66 1.53 -12.29
C ASN A 87 2.88 0.22 -13.08
N LEU A 88 1.97 -0.10 -14.01
CA LEU A 88 2.25 -1.02 -15.12
C LEU A 88 2.99 -0.30 -16.25
#